data_AF-A0A1Q2LGH8-F1
#
_entry.id   AF-A0A1Q2LGH8-F1
#
_cell.length_a   1.000
_cell.length_b   1.000
_cell.length_c   1.000
_cell.angle_alpha   90.00
_cell.angle_beta   90.00
_cell.angle_gamma   90.00
#
_symmetry.space_group_name_H-M   'P 1'
#
loop_
_entity.id
_entity.type
_entity.pdbx_description
1 polymer ?
#
loop_
_entity_poly.entity_id
_entity_poly.type
_entity_poly.pdbx_seq_one_letter_code
_entity_poly.pdbx_strand_id
1 'polypeptide(L)'
;MSNEITGIIVVIIHICLLFYAVFIAKVRLPFWYYAGVILFVLGFLALYLSPGHAKRAALSASQGHFYSLGTLWQMSLYEKLQRINDVLRPRGVTIATFACFALLFFYERYKSKSYKHIAIAIVIIACATGVQFLEVFPHTASVVMFLMVTYYAYSIYKKEHNTTLSRYYLYVFLIFAVLHVFLLLTIQAVFSGRAGLFIVLAGALHYILLYRAILFLHPSIECKLQYGVCICVFLYAMFVLSAFIDMRIKWETMVKDVAQQKAQGIEDIAVRSKYFHSFYKHYGDWDSPGTDPKAFPNPLYARYFGVKSFVVKE
;
A
#
# COMPACT_ATOMS: atom_id res chain seq x y z
N MET A 1 0.50 -9.27 12.61
CA MET A 1 -0.87 -9.47 12.08
C MET A 1 -0.97 -9.42 10.57
N SER A 2 0.09 -9.04 9.84
CA SER A 2 0.05 -9.01 8.38
C SER A 2 -0.19 -10.39 7.74
N ASN A 3 0.32 -11.46 8.35
CA ASN A 3 0.28 -12.81 7.76
C ASN A 3 -1.12 -13.41 7.76
N GLU A 4 -1.95 -13.08 8.76
CA GLU A 4 -3.30 -13.60 8.90
C GLU A 4 -4.24 -13.03 7.83
N ILE A 5 -4.11 -11.75 7.49
CA ILE A 5 -4.88 -11.11 6.42
C ILE A 5 -4.49 -11.67 5.05
N THR A 6 -3.19 -11.88 4.81
CA THR A 6 -2.72 -12.55 3.59
C THR A 6 -3.29 -13.96 3.46
N GLY A 7 -3.42 -14.70 4.56
CA GLY A 7 -4.07 -16.01 4.58
C GLY A 7 -5.51 -15.96 4.07
N ILE A 8 -6.33 -15.01 4.55
CA ILE A 8 -7.71 -14.83 4.11
C ILE A 8 -7.78 -14.51 2.60
N ILE A 9 -6.93 -13.60 2.13
CA ILE A 9 -6.85 -13.23 0.70
C ILE A 9 -6.55 -14.48 -0.15
N VAL A 10 -5.58 -15.28 0.26
CA VAL A 10 -5.20 -16.51 -0.44
C VAL A 10 -6.35 -17.53 -0.46
N VAL A 11 -7.08 -17.71 0.64
CA VAL A 11 -8.26 -18.59 0.70
C VAL A 11 -9.31 -18.13 -0.31
N ILE A 12 -9.66 -16.84 -0.32
CA ILE A 12 -10.69 -16.31 -1.22
C ILE A 12 -10.29 -16.47 -2.68
N ILE A 13 -9.04 -16.15 -3.02
CA ILE A 13 -8.52 -16.34 -4.39
C ILE A 13 -8.63 -17.80 -4.82
N HIS A 14 -8.23 -18.75 -3.98
CA HIS A 14 -8.32 -20.18 -4.32
C HIS A 14 -9.77 -20.65 -4.47
N ILE A 15 -10.70 -20.17 -3.65
CA ILE A 15 -12.14 -20.46 -3.81
C ILE A 15 -12.65 -19.91 -5.15
N CYS A 16 -12.30 -18.67 -5.51
CA CYS A 16 -12.69 -18.09 -6.79
C CYS A 16 -12.10 -18.85 -7.99
N LEU A 17 -10.83 -19.26 -7.91
CA LEU A 17 -10.17 -20.04 -8.96
C LEU A 17 -10.78 -21.45 -9.10
N LEU A 18 -11.08 -22.12 -7.98
CA LEU A 18 -11.80 -23.39 -7.97
C LEU A 18 -13.18 -23.27 -8.61
N PHE A 19 -13.93 -22.22 -8.24
CA PHE A 19 -15.24 -21.95 -8.80
C PHE A 19 -15.15 -21.73 -10.31
N TYR A 20 -14.21 -20.89 -10.76
CA TYR A 20 -13.97 -20.65 -12.18
C TYR A 20 -13.59 -21.93 -12.92
N ALA A 21 -12.64 -22.71 -12.40
CA ALA A 21 -12.16 -23.93 -13.05
C ALA A 21 -13.26 -24.98 -13.19
N VAL A 22 -14.05 -25.21 -12.14
CA VAL A 22 -15.08 -26.26 -12.12
C VAL A 22 -16.34 -25.85 -12.88
N PHE A 23 -16.86 -24.64 -12.64
CA PHE A 23 -18.17 -24.24 -13.16
C PHE A 23 -18.12 -23.49 -14.49
N ILE A 24 -17.06 -22.71 -14.73
CA ILE A 24 -16.96 -21.84 -15.92
C ILE A 24 -16.09 -22.50 -16.98
N ALA A 25 -14.82 -22.77 -16.66
CA ALA A 25 -13.86 -23.35 -17.59
C ALA A 25 -14.06 -24.87 -17.77
N LYS A 26 -14.81 -25.53 -16.86
CA LYS A 26 -15.08 -26.97 -16.85
C LYS A 26 -13.81 -27.83 -16.96
N VAL A 27 -12.73 -27.36 -16.34
CA VAL A 27 -11.44 -28.05 -16.29
C VAL A 27 -11.41 -28.93 -15.04
N ARG A 28 -11.07 -30.21 -15.21
CA ARG A 28 -10.81 -31.12 -14.09
C ARG A 28 -9.44 -30.80 -13.49
N LEU A 29 -9.43 -30.34 -12.24
CA LEU A 29 -8.19 -30.12 -11.51
C LEU A 29 -7.70 -31.44 -10.88
N PRO A 30 -6.39 -31.61 -10.69
CA PRO A 30 -5.86 -32.76 -9.97
C PRO A 30 -6.37 -32.82 -8.53
N PHE A 31 -6.54 -34.03 -7.99
CA PHE A 31 -7.01 -34.22 -6.60
C PHE A 31 -6.16 -33.45 -5.56
N TRP A 32 -4.84 -33.43 -5.76
CA TRP A 32 -3.91 -32.74 -4.85
C TRP A 32 -4.17 -31.23 -4.75
N TYR A 33 -4.77 -30.61 -5.78
CA TYR A 33 -5.12 -29.18 -5.74
C TYR A 33 -6.27 -28.94 -4.76
N TYR A 34 -7.33 -29.77 -4.80
CA TYR A 34 -8.43 -29.69 -3.84
C TYR A 34 -7.97 -30.00 -2.41
N ALA A 35 -7.16 -31.05 -2.24
CA ALA A 35 -6.57 -31.40 -0.95
C ALA A 35 -5.70 -30.26 -0.42
N GLY A 36 -4.91 -29.62 -1.27
CA GLY A 36 -4.07 -28.46 -0.93
C GLY A 36 -4.89 -27.28 -0.42
N VAL A 37 -5.99 -26.92 -1.09
CA VAL A 37 -6.87 -25.83 -0.64
C VAL A 37 -7.52 -26.17 0.71
N ILE A 38 -8.02 -27.39 0.89
CA ILE A 38 -8.62 -27.83 2.16
C ILE A 38 -7.59 -27.78 3.29
N LEU A 39 -6.40 -28.36 3.10
CA LEU A 39 -5.32 -28.37 4.09
C LEU A 39 -4.84 -26.96 4.41
N PHE A 40 -4.79 -26.06 3.41
CA PHE A 40 -4.46 -24.65 3.63
C PHE A 40 -5.50 -23.95 4.50
N VAL A 41 -6.80 -24.17 4.24
CA VAL A 41 -7.88 -23.62 5.07
C VAL A 41 -7.80 -24.15 6.49
N LEU A 42 -7.59 -25.45 6.67
CA LEU A 42 -7.44 -26.06 8.00
C LEU A 42 -6.21 -25.50 8.75
N GLY A 43 -5.07 -25.39 8.08
CA GLY A 43 -3.86 -24.78 8.65
C GLY A 43 -4.05 -23.30 9.01
N PHE A 44 -4.75 -22.55 8.16
CA PHE A 44 -5.13 -21.17 8.44
C PHE A 44 -6.04 -21.07 9.67
N LEU A 45 -7.07 -21.91 9.76
CA LEU A 45 -7.97 -21.95 10.92
C LEU A 45 -7.22 -22.29 12.21
N ALA A 46 -6.31 -23.26 12.18
CA ALA A 46 -5.48 -23.60 13.33
C ALA A 46 -4.61 -22.41 13.79
N LEU A 47 -4.06 -21.64 12.86
CA LEU A 47 -3.26 -20.45 13.16
C LEU A 47 -4.13 -19.29 13.67
N TYR A 48 -5.27 -19.04 13.04
CA TYR A 48 -6.21 -17.96 13.39
C TYR A 48 -6.87 -18.20 14.76
N LEU A 49 -7.19 -19.45 15.08
CA LEU A 49 -7.78 -19.83 16.37
C LEU A 49 -6.73 -20.08 17.47
N SER A 50 -5.44 -19.91 17.17
CA SER A 50 -4.38 -20.17 18.14
C SER A 50 -4.42 -19.18 19.32
N PRO A 51 -4.10 -19.63 20.57
CA PRO A 51 -4.03 -18.75 21.73
C PRO A 51 -3.05 -17.59 21.55
N GLY A 52 -1.97 -17.82 20.80
CA GLY A 52 -0.99 -16.79 20.46
C GLY A 52 -1.58 -15.69 19.57
N HIS A 53 -2.40 -16.05 18.58
CA HIS A 53 -3.11 -15.05 17.77
C HIS A 53 -4.08 -14.23 18.63
N ALA A 54 -4.87 -14.88 19.49
CA ALA A 54 -5.82 -14.21 20.37
C ALA A 54 -5.13 -13.17 21.30
N LYS A 55 -3.98 -13.51 21.90
CA LYS A 55 -3.22 -12.56 22.72
C LYS A 55 -2.70 -11.37 21.93
N ARG A 56 -2.19 -11.59 20.71
CA ARG A 56 -1.76 -10.50 19.82
C ARG A 56 -2.95 -9.63 19.41
N ALA A 57 -4.08 -10.25 19.06
CA ALA A 57 -5.34 -9.60 18.70
C ALA A 57 -5.81 -8.65 19.79
N ALA A 58 -5.83 -9.11 21.04
CA ALA A 58 -6.20 -8.30 22.20
C ALA A 58 -5.26 -7.10 22.40
N LEU A 59 -3.94 -7.32 22.33
CA LEU A 59 -2.96 -6.24 22.46
C LEU A 59 -3.13 -5.18 21.35
N SER A 60 -3.26 -5.62 20.10
CA SER A 60 -3.45 -4.70 18.97
C SER A 60 -4.80 -3.99 19.01
N ALA A 61 -5.85 -4.64 19.55
CA ALA A 61 -7.15 -4.02 19.76
C ALA A 61 -7.09 -2.94 20.85
N SER A 62 -6.36 -3.17 21.95
CA SER A 62 -6.16 -2.13 22.98
C SER A 62 -5.40 -0.89 22.48
N GLN A 63 -4.64 -1.05 21.40
CA GLN A 63 -3.93 0.04 20.73
C GLN A 63 -4.77 0.70 19.61
N GLY A 64 -6.01 0.26 19.38
CA GLY A 64 -6.86 0.75 18.28
C GLY A 64 -6.43 0.28 16.88
N HIS A 65 -5.51 -0.68 16.80
CA HIS A 65 -4.91 -1.15 15.54
C HIS A 65 -5.59 -2.40 14.96
N PHE A 66 -6.57 -2.99 15.68
CA PHE A 66 -7.28 -4.19 15.25
C PHE A 66 -8.76 -4.18 15.67
N TYR A 67 -9.62 -4.66 14.78
CA TYR A 67 -11.05 -4.82 14.96
C TYR A 67 -11.44 -6.29 14.73
N SER A 68 -12.06 -6.90 15.74
CA SER A 68 -12.60 -8.25 15.59
C SER A 68 -13.81 -8.25 14.64
N LEU A 69 -14.15 -9.40 14.06
CA LEU A 69 -15.37 -9.54 13.24
C LEU A 69 -16.63 -9.17 14.03
N GLY A 70 -16.70 -9.53 15.32
CA GLY A 70 -17.80 -9.15 16.20
C GLY A 70 -17.90 -7.62 16.36
N THR A 71 -16.76 -6.95 16.55
CA THR A 71 -16.70 -5.49 16.63
C THR A 71 -17.15 -4.85 15.31
N LEU A 72 -16.66 -5.34 14.17
CA LEU A 72 -17.09 -4.86 12.85
C LEU A 72 -18.59 -5.08 12.60
N TRP A 73 -19.16 -6.16 13.11
CA TRP A 73 -20.60 -6.43 12.99
C TRP A 73 -21.43 -5.45 13.82
N GLN A 74 -20.99 -5.15 15.04
CA GLN A 74 -21.68 -4.28 15.99
C GLN A 74 -21.56 -2.78 15.66
N MET A 75 -20.60 -2.39 14.82
CA MET A 75 -20.48 -1.01 14.34
C MET A 75 -21.77 -0.52 13.68
N SER A 76 -22.10 0.75 13.91
CA SER A 76 -23.14 1.47 13.20
C SER A 76 -22.83 1.54 11.69
N LEU A 77 -23.84 1.84 10.88
CA LEU A 77 -23.65 2.02 9.44
C LEU A 77 -22.61 3.10 9.13
N TYR A 78 -22.63 4.20 9.89
CA TYR A 78 -21.67 5.29 9.74
C TYR A 78 -20.22 4.82 10.00
N GLU A 79 -19.98 4.14 11.13
CA GLU A 79 -18.65 3.62 11.48
C GLU A 79 -18.15 2.58 10.47
N LYS A 80 -19.04 1.72 9.95
CA LYS A 80 -18.71 0.77 8.88
C LYS A 80 -18.26 1.48 7.62
N LEU A 81 -18.99 2.52 7.20
CA LEU A 81 -18.66 3.31 6.01
C LEU A 81 -17.35 4.08 6.22
N GLN A 82 -17.15 4.69 7.39
CA GLN A 82 -15.89 5.34 7.75
C GLN A 82 -14.72 4.37 7.72
N ARG A 83 -14.88 3.16 8.28
CA ARG A 83 -13.85 2.14 8.27
C ARG A 83 -13.50 1.67 6.86
N ILE A 84 -14.50 1.41 6.02
CA ILE A 84 -14.30 1.08 4.60
C ILE A 84 -13.53 2.20 3.90
N ASN A 85 -13.91 3.44 4.17
CA ASN A 85 -13.34 4.63 3.60
C ASN A 85 -11.87 4.85 4.02
N ASP A 86 -11.52 4.56 5.28
CA ASP A 86 -10.14 4.61 5.77
C ASP A 86 -9.25 3.54 5.13
N VAL A 87 -9.79 2.34 4.97
CA VAL A 87 -9.10 1.19 4.36
C VAL A 87 -8.89 1.41 2.86
N LEU A 88 -9.90 1.94 2.18
CA LEU A 88 -9.88 2.26 0.75
C LEU A 88 -9.26 3.62 0.44
N ARG A 89 -8.72 4.33 1.45
CA ARG A 89 -8.13 5.64 1.26
C ARG A 89 -7.07 5.56 0.15
N PRO A 90 -7.20 6.39 -0.89
CA PRO A 90 -6.33 6.26 -2.04
C PRO A 90 -4.91 6.62 -1.65
N ARG A 91 -3.97 5.84 -2.18
CA ARG A 91 -2.53 6.01 -1.93
C ARG A 91 -1.96 6.99 -2.94
N GLY A 92 -0.86 7.67 -2.59
CA GLY A 92 -0.24 8.67 -3.47
C GLY A 92 0.05 8.14 -4.88
N VAL A 93 0.50 6.89 -4.99
CA VAL A 93 0.76 6.21 -6.27
C VAL A 93 -0.52 6.04 -7.11
N THR A 94 -1.62 5.59 -6.50
CA THR A 94 -2.91 5.47 -7.19
C THR A 94 -3.44 6.84 -7.61
N ILE A 95 -3.31 7.88 -6.77
CA ILE A 95 -3.75 9.23 -7.14
C ILE A 95 -2.94 9.77 -8.32
N ALA A 96 -1.61 9.64 -8.28
CA ALA A 96 -0.73 10.14 -9.32
C ALA A 96 -0.98 9.47 -10.67
N THR A 97 -1.09 8.14 -10.69
CA THR A 97 -1.37 7.39 -11.93
C THR A 97 -2.74 7.75 -12.52
N PHE A 98 -3.78 7.87 -11.70
CA PHE A 98 -5.10 8.30 -12.14
C PHE A 98 -5.11 9.73 -12.67
N ALA A 99 -4.39 10.66 -12.03
CA ALA A 99 -4.25 12.02 -12.51
C ALA A 99 -3.61 12.05 -13.90
N CYS A 100 -2.56 11.27 -14.14
CA CYS A 100 -1.94 11.16 -15.46
C CYS A 100 -2.90 10.58 -16.51
N PHE A 101 -3.65 9.52 -16.18
CA PHE A 101 -4.67 8.98 -17.09
C PHE A 101 -5.80 9.97 -17.36
N ALA A 102 -6.21 10.76 -16.37
CA ALA A 102 -7.19 11.83 -16.58
C ALA A 102 -6.65 12.92 -17.50
N LEU A 103 -5.38 13.32 -17.37
CA LEU A 103 -4.74 14.26 -18.28
C LEU A 103 -4.69 13.73 -19.72
N LEU A 104 -4.33 12.45 -19.91
CA LEU A 104 -4.38 11.81 -21.23
C LEU A 104 -5.80 11.84 -21.81
N PHE A 105 -6.81 11.54 -20.98
CA PHE A 105 -8.21 11.64 -21.40
C PHE A 105 -8.57 13.06 -21.84
N PHE A 106 -8.26 14.07 -21.02
CA PHE A 106 -8.56 15.47 -21.36
C PHE A 106 -7.85 15.93 -22.63
N TYR A 107 -6.58 15.55 -22.81
CA TYR A 107 -5.81 15.84 -24.01
C TYR A 107 -6.47 15.27 -25.27
N GLU A 108 -6.82 13.98 -25.25
CA GLU A 108 -7.49 13.32 -26.38
C GLU A 108 -8.86 13.96 -26.68
N ARG A 109 -9.64 14.31 -25.64
CA ARG A 109 -10.95 14.97 -25.82
C ARG A 109 -10.84 16.40 -26.32
N TYR A 110 -9.81 17.12 -25.93
CA TYR A 110 -9.52 18.44 -26.46
C TYR A 110 -9.17 18.36 -27.95
N LYS A 111 -8.25 17.46 -28.31
CA LYS A 111 -7.83 17.22 -29.69
C LYS A 111 -8.99 16.78 -30.60
N SER A 112 -9.88 15.92 -30.10
CA SER A 112 -11.08 15.47 -30.82
C SER A 112 -12.28 16.42 -30.70
N LYS A 113 -12.06 17.67 -30.26
CA LYS A 113 -13.06 18.75 -30.10
C LYS A 113 -14.32 18.31 -29.35
N SER A 114 -14.16 17.38 -28.42
CA SER A 114 -15.24 16.64 -27.76
C SER A 114 -15.55 17.22 -26.38
N TYR A 115 -15.76 18.53 -26.31
CA TYR A 115 -15.84 19.29 -25.05
C TYR A 115 -16.93 18.82 -24.09
N LYS A 116 -18.02 18.20 -24.59
CA LYS A 116 -19.07 17.61 -23.73
C LYS A 116 -18.52 16.57 -22.76
N HIS A 117 -17.52 15.76 -23.17
CA HIS A 117 -16.95 14.74 -22.31
C HIS A 117 -15.98 15.33 -21.27
N ILE A 118 -15.33 16.44 -21.61
CA ILE A 118 -14.53 17.24 -20.67
C ILE A 118 -15.44 17.83 -19.60
N ALA A 119 -16.56 18.44 -20.00
CA ALA A 119 -17.54 19.00 -19.07
C ALA A 119 -18.09 17.93 -18.11
N ILE A 120 -18.47 16.75 -18.62
CA ILE A 120 -18.93 15.63 -17.77
C ILE A 120 -17.86 15.19 -16.76
N ALA A 121 -16.61 15.07 -17.20
CA ALA A 121 -15.51 14.68 -16.32
C ALA A 121 -15.26 15.74 -15.22
N ILE A 122 -15.32 17.03 -15.56
CA ILE A 122 -15.23 18.13 -14.59
C ILE A 122 -16.38 18.07 -13.58
N VAL A 123 -17.62 17.82 -14.04
CA VAL A 123 -18.78 17.69 -13.14
C VAL A 123 -18.60 16.52 -12.17
N ILE A 124 -18.11 15.37 -12.64
CA ILE A 124 -17.82 14.22 -11.77
C ILE A 124 -16.78 14.59 -10.70
N ILE A 125 -15.71 15.29 -11.08
CA ILE A 125 -14.68 15.78 -10.13
C ILE A 125 -15.26 16.83 -9.16
N ALA A 126 -16.11 17.74 -9.64
CA ALA A 126 -16.72 18.76 -8.80
C ALA A 126 -17.67 18.14 -7.76
N CYS A 127 -18.54 17.23 -8.19
CA CYS A 127 -19.43 16.48 -7.29
C CYS A 127 -18.64 15.67 -6.26
N ALA A 128 -17.56 15.00 -6.68
CA ALA A 128 -16.65 14.29 -5.80
C ALA A 128 -16.08 15.15 -4.67
N THR A 129 -15.55 16.31 -5.06
CA THR A 129 -14.88 17.25 -4.17
C THR A 129 -15.89 17.92 -3.23
N GLY A 130 -17.08 18.25 -3.74
CA GLY A 130 -18.18 18.79 -2.94
C GLY A 130 -18.65 17.81 -1.85
N VAL A 131 -18.76 16.51 -2.16
CA VAL A 131 -19.11 15.49 -1.15
C VAL A 131 -18.04 15.35 -0.06
N GLN A 132 -16.76 15.56 -0.39
CA GLN A 132 -15.68 15.58 0.61
C GLN A 132 -15.78 16.80 1.52
N PHE A 133 -16.07 17.98 0.94
CA PHE A 133 -16.19 19.24 1.69
C PHE A 133 -17.38 19.25 2.66
N LEU A 134 -18.43 18.50 2.35
CA LEU A 134 -19.60 18.35 3.23
C LEU A 134 -19.36 17.34 4.39
N GLU A 135 -18.15 16.80 4.53
CA GLU A 135 -17.74 15.80 5.55
C GLU A 135 -18.60 14.52 5.63
N VAL A 136 -19.58 14.35 4.73
CA VAL A 136 -20.45 13.17 4.71
C VAL A 136 -19.66 11.90 4.41
N PHE A 137 -18.62 12.00 3.57
CA PHE A 137 -17.70 10.91 3.23
C PHE A 137 -16.28 11.44 3.00
N PRO A 138 -15.40 11.42 4.01
CA PRO A 138 -14.11 12.11 3.92
C PRO A 138 -13.12 11.55 2.87
N HIS A 139 -13.35 10.34 2.31
CA HIS A 139 -12.45 9.72 1.30
C HIS A 139 -13.18 9.15 0.07
N THR A 140 -14.17 9.88 -0.48
CA THR A 140 -14.85 9.51 -1.75
C THR A 140 -13.95 9.46 -2.99
N ALA A 141 -12.70 9.93 -2.89
CA ALA A 141 -11.78 10.00 -4.01
C ALA A 141 -11.64 8.66 -4.75
N SER A 142 -11.64 7.53 -4.03
CA SER A 142 -11.57 6.19 -4.62
C SER A 142 -12.80 5.83 -5.47
N VAL A 143 -14.01 6.16 -5.00
CA VAL A 143 -15.26 5.96 -5.76
C VAL A 143 -15.28 6.81 -7.02
N VAL A 144 -14.73 8.02 -6.93
CA VAL A 144 -14.70 8.98 -8.03
C VAL A 144 -13.71 8.55 -9.09
N MET A 145 -12.52 8.12 -8.68
CA MET A 145 -11.55 7.48 -9.55
C MET A 145 -12.14 6.26 -10.27
N PHE A 146 -12.90 5.42 -9.55
CA PHE A 146 -13.61 4.28 -10.11
C PHE A 146 -14.60 4.67 -11.23
N LEU A 147 -15.48 5.63 -10.95
CA LEU A 147 -16.48 6.10 -11.92
C LEU A 147 -15.82 6.74 -13.15
N MET A 148 -14.75 7.52 -12.92
CA MET A 148 -14.01 8.21 -13.97
C MET A 148 -13.34 7.24 -14.94
N VAL A 149 -12.58 6.26 -14.45
CA VAL A 149 -11.91 5.30 -15.35
C VAL A 149 -12.91 4.44 -16.10
N THR A 150 -14.02 4.05 -15.47
CA THR A 150 -15.10 3.32 -16.14
C THR A 150 -15.71 4.15 -17.27
N TYR A 151 -16.02 5.42 -16.99
CA TYR A 151 -16.53 6.36 -17.98
C TYR A 151 -15.53 6.59 -19.12
N TYR A 152 -14.24 6.72 -18.80
CA TYR A 152 -13.17 6.92 -19.79
C TYR A 152 -13.02 5.72 -20.72
N ALA A 153 -12.97 4.50 -20.16
CA ALA A 153 -12.90 3.27 -20.92
C ALA A 153 -14.07 3.14 -21.90
N TYR A 154 -15.29 3.40 -21.44
CA TYR A 154 -16.51 3.37 -22.25
C TYR A 154 -16.51 4.46 -23.34
N SER A 155 -16.17 5.70 -22.98
CA SER A 155 -16.18 6.85 -23.88
C SER A 155 -15.17 6.70 -25.02
N ILE A 156 -13.97 6.15 -24.75
CA ILE A 156 -12.94 5.90 -25.77
C ILE A 156 -13.34 4.73 -26.66
N TYR A 157 -13.85 3.63 -26.07
CA TYR A 157 -14.31 2.46 -26.81
C TYR A 157 -15.38 2.78 -27.85
N LYS A 158 -16.46 3.45 -27.41
CA LYS A 158 -17.66 3.65 -28.23
C LYS A 158 -17.47 4.70 -29.32
N LYS A 159 -16.64 5.72 -29.09
CA LYS A 159 -16.58 6.90 -29.95
C LYS A 159 -15.44 6.86 -30.97
N GLU A 160 -14.29 6.33 -30.59
CA GLU A 160 -13.08 6.43 -31.40
C GLU A 160 -12.66 5.10 -32.03
N HIS A 161 -13.34 4.00 -31.70
CA HIS A 161 -12.93 2.63 -32.05
C HIS A 161 -11.45 2.34 -31.71
N ASN A 162 -10.85 3.14 -30.81
CA ASN A 162 -9.47 2.99 -30.39
C ASN A 162 -9.39 1.89 -29.34
N THR A 163 -9.45 0.65 -29.84
CA THR A 163 -9.49 -0.56 -29.04
C THR A 163 -8.26 -0.68 -28.14
N THR A 164 -7.09 -0.23 -28.59
CA THR A 164 -5.85 -0.29 -27.83
C THR A 164 -5.88 0.61 -26.60
N LEU A 165 -6.20 1.90 -26.77
CA LEU A 165 -6.23 2.84 -25.64
C LEU A 165 -7.35 2.48 -24.66
N SER A 166 -8.53 2.11 -25.16
CA SER A 166 -9.64 1.63 -24.32
C SER A 166 -9.26 0.42 -23.47
N ARG A 167 -8.51 -0.54 -24.04
CA ARG A 167 -7.97 -1.69 -23.28
C ARG A 167 -7.05 -1.25 -22.14
N TYR A 168 -6.20 -0.24 -22.33
CA TYR A 168 -5.36 0.27 -21.24
C TYR A 168 -6.19 0.85 -20.09
N TYR A 169 -7.22 1.65 -20.38
CA TYR A 169 -8.13 2.13 -19.33
C TYR A 169 -8.88 0.98 -18.63
N LEU A 170 -9.30 -0.05 -19.39
CA LEU A 170 -9.92 -1.24 -18.81
C LEU A 170 -8.94 -1.99 -17.89
N TYR A 171 -7.67 -2.15 -18.27
CA TYR A 171 -6.67 -2.80 -17.42
C TYR A 171 -6.38 -1.99 -16.15
N VAL A 172 -6.29 -0.66 -16.26
CA VAL A 172 -6.17 0.22 -15.09
C VAL A 172 -7.35 0.05 -14.15
N PHE A 173 -8.57 -0.02 -14.69
CA PHE A 173 -9.79 -0.29 -13.94
C PHE A 173 -9.73 -1.63 -13.22
N LEU A 174 -9.39 -2.71 -13.92
CA LEU A 174 -9.33 -4.05 -13.35
C LEU A 174 -8.30 -4.14 -12.23
N ILE A 175 -7.09 -3.58 -12.43
CA ILE A 175 -6.05 -3.54 -11.39
C ILE A 175 -6.54 -2.73 -10.19
N PHE A 176 -7.20 -1.59 -10.41
CA PHE A 176 -7.75 -0.77 -9.35
C PHE A 176 -8.84 -1.51 -8.56
N ALA A 177 -9.75 -2.20 -9.24
CA ALA A 177 -10.80 -2.99 -8.61
C ALA A 177 -10.22 -4.12 -7.75
N VAL A 178 -9.25 -4.88 -8.30
CA VAL A 178 -8.54 -5.93 -7.55
C VAL A 178 -7.82 -5.36 -6.33
N LEU A 179 -7.15 -4.22 -6.47
CA LEU A 179 -6.49 -3.54 -5.36
C LEU A 179 -7.48 -3.15 -4.25
N HIS A 180 -8.67 -2.66 -4.61
CA HIS A 180 -9.71 -2.29 -3.64
C HIS A 180 -10.26 -3.52 -2.92
N VAL A 181 -10.46 -4.64 -3.63
CA VAL A 181 -10.83 -5.90 -2.99
C VAL A 181 -9.76 -6.32 -1.99
N PHE A 182 -8.47 -6.29 -2.36
CA PHE A 182 -7.39 -6.65 -1.43
C PHE A 182 -7.30 -5.72 -0.22
N LEU A 183 -7.51 -4.41 -0.40
CA LEU A 183 -7.59 -3.47 0.70
C LEU A 183 -8.78 -3.78 1.62
N LEU A 184 -9.98 -4.03 1.07
CA LEU A 184 -11.16 -4.41 1.87
C LEU A 184 -10.94 -5.69 2.69
N LEU A 185 -10.14 -6.62 2.19
CA LEU A 185 -9.78 -7.82 2.96
C LEU A 185 -8.89 -7.52 4.17
N THR A 186 -8.32 -6.31 4.26
CA THR A 186 -7.59 -5.82 5.44
C THR A 186 -8.47 -5.04 6.41
N ILE A 187 -9.80 -5.07 6.30
CA ILE A 187 -10.73 -4.26 7.11
C ILE A 187 -10.55 -4.45 8.63
N GLN A 188 -10.07 -5.62 9.07
CA GLN A 188 -9.86 -5.93 10.48
C GLN A 188 -8.60 -5.29 11.09
N ALA A 189 -7.60 -4.86 10.31
CA ALA A 189 -6.35 -4.34 10.88
C ALA A 189 -5.96 -2.99 10.28
N VAL A 190 -5.27 -2.18 11.07
CA VAL A 190 -4.57 -1.01 10.55
C VAL A 190 -3.33 -1.49 9.81
N PHE A 191 -3.30 -1.21 8.51
CA PHE A 191 -2.30 -1.74 7.61
C PHE A 191 -0.99 -0.93 7.69
N SER A 192 0.08 -1.55 8.20
CA SER A 192 1.42 -0.95 8.18
C SER A 192 1.93 -0.82 6.74
N GLY A 193 2.60 0.29 6.40
CA GLY A 193 3.11 0.53 5.03
C GLY A 193 4.00 -0.59 4.47
N ARG A 194 4.65 -1.35 5.36
CA ARG A 194 5.58 -2.45 5.05
C ARG A 194 4.90 -3.70 4.49
N ALA A 195 3.63 -3.90 4.84
CA ALA A 195 2.81 -5.00 4.30
C ALA A 195 2.33 -4.72 2.86
N GLY A 196 2.54 -3.50 2.35
CA GLY A 196 1.98 -2.96 1.11
C GLY A 196 2.59 -3.43 -0.20
N LEU A 197 3.27 -4.59 -0.24
CA LEU A 197 3.91 -5.07 -1.47
C LEU A 197 2.93 -5.14 -2.64
N PHE A 198 1.71 -5.66 -2.41
CA PHE A 198 0.69 -5.73 -3.45
C PHE A 198 0.27 -4.34 -3.97
N ILE A 199 0.30 -3.31 -3.11
CA ILE A 199 0.02 -1.92 -3.49
C ILE A 199 1.14 -1.39 -4.40
N VAL A 200 2.40 -1.68 -4.05
CA VAL A 200 3.57 -1.30 -4.84
C VAL A 200 3.56 -1.99 -6.21
N LEU A 201 3.27 -3.28 -6.24
CA LEU A 201 3.17 -4.06 -7.49
C LEU A 201 2.01 -3.57 -8.37
N ALA A 202 0.84 -3.31 -7.80
CA ALA A 202 -0.28 -2.72 -8.52
C ALA A 202 0.08 -1.34 -9.10
N GLY A 203 0.76 -0.50 -8.30
CA GLY A 203 1.27 0.80 -8.74
C GLY A 203 2.28 0.69 -9.89
N ALA A 204 3.20 -0.27 -9.82
CA ALA A 204 4.15 -0.54 -10.91
C ALA A 204 3.44 -0.93 -12.21
N LEU A 205 2.42 -1.79 -12.13
CA LEU A 205 1.58 -2.15 -13.28
C LEU A 205 0.84 -0.94 -13.85
N HIS A 206 0.26 -0.08 -13.00
CA HIS A 206 -0.35 1.17 -13.44
C HIS A 206 0.64 2.09 -14.16
N TYR A 207 1.88 2.22 -13.66
CA TYR A 207 2.92 3.00 -14.34
C TYR A 207 3.33 2.40 -15.68
N ILE A 208 3.44 1.07 -15.80
CA ILE A 208 3.74 0.40 -17.07
C ILE A 208 2.63 0.66 -18.08
N LEU A 209 1.36 0.54 -17.67
CA LEU A 209 0.22 0.85 -18.53
C LEU A 209 0.20 2.31 -18.94
N LEU A 210 0.52 3.23 -18.02
CA LEU A 210 0.63 4.65 -18.31
C LEU A 210 1.73 4.92 -19.33
N TYR A 211 2.91 4.34 -19.14
CA TYR A 211 4.03 4.41 -20.08
C TYR A 211 3.62 3.92 -21.47
N ARG A 212 2.98 2.75 -21.56
CA ARG A 212 2.46 2.20 -22.83
C ARG A 212 1.41 3.11 -23.48
N ALA A 213 0.52 3.72 -22.69
CA ALA A 213 -0.47 4.66 -23.19
C ALA A 213 0.19 5.94 -23.75
N ILE A 214 1.20 6.48 -23.05
CA ILE A 214 1.96 7.65 -23.50
C ILE A 214 2.68 7.36 -24.80
N LEU A 215 3.41 6.24 -24.90
CA LEU A 215 4.13 5.88 -26.12
C LEU A 215 3.20 5.62 -27.30
N PHE A 216 2.03 5.04 -27.05
CA PHE A 216 1.02 4.82 -28.08
C PHE A 216 0.52 6.14 -28.69
N LEU A 217 0.36 7.19 -27.87
CA LEU A 217 -0.05 8.52 -28.33
C LEU A 217 1.11 9.35 -28.89
N HIS A 218 2.31 9.17 -28.35
CA HIS A 218 3.50 9.97 -28.65
C HIS A 218 4.75 9.08 -28.80
N PRO A 219 4.89 8.33 -29.90
CA PRO A 219 6.02 7.42 -30.08
C PRO A 219 7.37 8.17 -30.17
N SER A 220 7.37 9.40 -30.67
CA SER A 220 8.60 10.20 -30.87
C SER A 220 9.30 10.62 -29.57
N ILE A 221 8.66 10.50 -28.40
CA ILE A 221 9.25 10.86 -27.11
C ILE A 221 9.82 9.67 -26.35
N GLU A 222 9.77 8.45 -26.91
CA GLU A 222 10.20 7.22 -26.21
C GLU A 222 11.59 7.35 -25.59
N CYS A 223 12.56 7.72 -26.43
CA CYS A 223 13.95 7.86 -26.03
C CYS A 223 14.13 8.91 -24.92
N LYS A 224 13.48 10.08 -25.05
CA LYS A 224 13.52 11.15 -24.04
C LYS A 224 12.91 10.70 -22.71
N LEU A 225 11.79 9.97 -22.78
CA LEU A 225 11.09 9.46 -21.60
C LEU A 225 11.93 8.40 -20.88
N GLN A 226 12.56 7.47 -21.62
CA GLN A 226 13.45 6.46 -21.06
C GLN A 226 14.66 7.09 -20.37
N TYR A 227 15.32 8.07 -21.01
CA TYR A 227 16.42 8.81 -20.37
C TYR A 227 15.96 9.55 -19.11
N GLY A 228 14.79 10.20 -19.17
CA GLY A 228 14.21 10.87 -17.99
C GLY A 228 13.99 9.90 -16.83
N VAL A 229 13.41 8.73 -17.09
CA VAL A 229 13.22 7.68 -16.07
C VAL A 229 14.56 7.22 -15.50
N CYS A 230 15.56 6.93 -16.34
CA CYS A 230 16.89 6.52 -15.88
C CYS A 230 17.55 7.57 -14.98
N ILE A 231 17.46 8.85 -15.35
CA ILE A 231 17.98 9.96 -14.54
C ILE A 231 17.25 10.05 -13.21
N CYS A 232 15.92 9.99 -13.20
CA CYS A 232 15.14 10.02 -11.95
C CYS A 232 15.47 8.84 -11.03
N VAL A 233 15.61 7.63 -11.58
CA VAL A 233 16.00 6.43 -10.82
C VAL A 233 17.40 6.61 -10.24
N PHE A 234 18.35 7.09 -11.05
CA PHE A 234 19.71 7.34 -10.59
C PHE A 234 19.76 8.38 -9.48
N LEU A 235 19.08 9.53 -9.63
CA LEU A 235 19.03 10.58 -8.61
C LEU A 235 18.39 10.08 -7.32
N TYR A 236 17.30 9.30 -7.42
CA TYR A 236 16.67 8.71 -6.24
C TYR A 236 17.58 7.69 -5.55
N ALA A 237 18.26 6.83 -6.32
CA ALA A 237 19.21 5.87 -5.78
C ALA A 237 20.37 6.58 -5.04
N MET A 238 20.90 7.67 -5.60
CA MET A 238 21.93 8.49 -4.96
C MET A 238 21.43 9.16 -3.66
N PHE A 239 20.19 9.66 -3.65
CA PHE A 239 19.55 10.21 -2.46
C PHE A 239 19.36 9.15 -1.35
N VAL A 240 18.94 7.93 -1.71
CA VAL A 240 18.83 6.84 -0.73
C VAL A 240 20.21 6.42 -0.25
N LEU A 241 21.18 6.24 -1.15
CA LEU A 241 22.55 5.86 -0.80
C LEU A 241 23.18 6.86 0.18
N SER A 242 23.01 8.17 -0.04
CA SER A 242 23.54 9.18 0.87
C SER A 242 22.92 9.07 2.27
N ALA A 243 21.64 8.70 2.38
CA ALA A 243 20.99 8.46 3.66
C ALA A 243 21.57 7.23 4.39
N PHE A 244 21.90 6.18 3.65
CA PHE A 244 22.54 5.00 4.21
C PHE A 244 23.97 5.30 4.69
N ILE A 245 24.73 6.12 3.97
CA ILE A 245 26.07 6.55 4.37
C ILE A 245 25.99 7.41 5.64
N ASP A 246 25.11 8.42 5.68
CA ASP A 246 24.89 9.27 6.86
C ASP A 246 24.56 8.43 8.11
N MET A 247 23.61 7.50 7.97
CA MET A 247 23.22 6.63 9.08
C MET A 247 24.33 5.67 9.50
N ARG A 248 25.17 5.20 8.57
CA ARG A 248 26.35 4.39 8.90
C ARG A 248 27.35 5.19 9.74
N ILE A 249 27.61 6.44 9.38
CA ILE A 249 28.51 7.34 10.13
C ILE A 249 27.95 7.61 11.53
N LYS A 250 26.64 7.90 11.63
CA LYS A 250 25.93 8.08 12.92
C LYS A 250 26.02 6.84 13.80
N TRP A 251 25.81 5.65 13.22
CA TRP A 251 25.95 4.38 13.91
C TRP A 251 27.36 4.18 14.47
N GLU A 252 28.40 4.39 13.66
CA GLU A 252 29.79 4.23 14.10
C GLU A 252 30.17 5.23 15.20
N THR A 253 29.63 6.45 15.14
CA THR A 253 29.80 7.45 16.20
C THR A 253 29.13 7.01 17.49
N MET A 254 27.88 6.53 17.41
CA MET A 254 27.15 6.00 18.56
C MET A 254 27.90 4.82 19.21
N VAL A 255 28.44 3.88 18.42
CA VAL A 255 29.22 2.75 18.94
C VAL A 255 30.44 3.23 19.73
N LYS A 256 31.13 4.27 19.27
CA LYS A 256 32.26 4.88 19.99
C LYS A 256 31.80 5.52 21.31
N ASP A 257 30.70 6.28 21.30
CA ASP A 257 30.13 6.90 22.51
C ASP A 257 29.75 5.84 23.56
N VAL A 258 29.13 4.74 23.12
CA VAL A 258 28.78 3.61 24.00
C VAL A 258 30.03 2.96 24.57
N ALA A 259 31.05 2.71 23.74
CA ALA A 259 32.32 2.15 24.21
C ALA A 259 33.01 3.05 25.24
N GLN A 260 32.97 4.37 25.06
CA GLN A 260 33.51 5.34 26.00
C GLN A 260 32.75 5.33 27.35
N GLN A 261 31.42 5.33 27.32
CA GLN A 261 30.60 5.21 28.54
C GLN A 261 30.89 3.90 29.28
N LYS A 262 31.02 2.78 28.55
CA LYS A 262 31.39 1.48 29.13
C LYS A 262 32.79 1.50 29.77
N ALA A 263 33.76 2.15 29.12
CA ALA A 263 35.12 2.29 29.67
C ALA A 263 35.13 3.12 30.97
N GLN A 264 34.14 3.99 31.18
CA GLN A 264 33.92 4.73 32.43
C GLN A 264 33.14 3.93 33.50
N GLY A 265 32.79 2.67 33.23
CA GLY A 265 32.01 1.82 34.13
C GLY A 265 30.50 2.07 34.11
N ILE A 266 29.98 2.82 33.12
CA ILE A 266 28.55 3.10 32.98
C ILE A 266 27.86 1.89 32.34
N GLU A 267 26.93 1.27 33.06
CA GLU A 267 26.14 0.12 32.59
C GLU A 267 24.74 0.50 32.09
N ASP A 268 24.28 1.72 32.40
CA ASP A 268 23.01 2.29 31.93
C ASP A 268 23.29 3.32 30.83
N ILE A 269 23.30 2.85 29.59
CA ILE A 269 23.74 3.63 28.44
C ILE A 269 22.62 4.57 27.98
N ALA A 270 22.95 5.85 27.88
CA ALA A 270 22.11 6.85 27.24
C ALA A 270 22.80 7.41 25.99
N VAL A 271 22.10 7.35 24.86
CA VAL A 271 22.59 7.90 23.58
C VAL A 271 21.64 8.97 23.05
N ARG A 272 22.16 9.84 22.17
CA ARG A 272 21.37 10.95 21.60
C ARG A 272 20.41 10.47 20.51
N SER A 273 19.22 11.05 20.48
CA SER A 273 18.16 10.74 19.48
C SER A 273 18.60 10.97 18.04
N LYS A 274 19.51 11.93 17.81
CA LYS A 274 20.08 12.25 16.49
C LYS A 274 20.69 11.04 15.76
N TYR A 275 21.14 10.01 16.50
CA TYR A 275 21.73 8.80 15.89
C TYR A 275 20.71 7.91 15.19
N PHE A 276 19.42 8.07 15.50
CA PHE A 276 18.33 7.28 14.93
C PHE A 276 17.51 8.08 13.90
N HIS A 277 17.73 9.39 13.79
CA HIS A 277 17.02 10.21 12.81
C HIS A 277 17.74 10.21 11.46
N SER A 278 17.08 9.65 10.44
CA SER A 278 17.47 9.77 9.03
C SER A 278 16.64 10.84 8.32
N PHE A 279 17.22 11.51 7.32
CA PHE A 279 16.46 12.36 6.40
C PHE A 279 15.67 11.53 5.37
N TYR A 280 16.03 10.24 5.19
CA TYR A 280 15.22 9.31 4.42
C TYR A 280 14.13 8.70 5.30
N LYS A 281 12.88 9.06 5.02
CA LYS A 281 11.71 8.67 5.81
C LYS A 281 11.59 7.17 6.08
N HIS A 282 12.03 6.32 5.16
CA HIS A 282 11.88 4.87 5.26
C HIS A 282 13.09 4.14 5.85
N TYR A 283 14.15 4.86 6.27
CA TYR A 283 15.32 4.22 6.88
C TYR A 283 14.97 3.57 8.24
N GLY A 284 14.23 4.31 9.08
CA GLY A 284 13.83 3.89 10.43
C GLY A 284 12.57 3.04 10.49
N ASP A 285 12.17 2.44 9.36
CA ASP A 285 11.01 1.54 9.29
C ASP A 285 11.28 0.19 9.99
N TRP A 286 12.04 0.14 11.09
CA TRP A 286 12.30 -1.06 11.90
C TRP A 286 12.18 -0.81 13.40
N ASP A 287 11.44 0.25 13.77
CA ASP A 287 11.33 0.76 15.14
C ASP A 287 12.68 1.31 15.64
N SER A 288 12.66 2.22 16.61
CA SER A 288 13.89 2.82 17.14
C SER A 288 13.84 2.88 18.65
N PRO A 289 14.99 2.75 19.34
CA PRO A 289 14.98 2.78 20.79
C PRO A 289 14.37 4.09 21.32
N GLY A 290 13.56 3.98 22.36
CA GLY A 290 12.89 5.09 23.01
C GLY A 290 13.49 5.43 24.38
N THR A 291 12.72 6.13 25.19
CA THR A 291 13.09 6.53 26.56
C THR A 291 12.84 5.43 27.59
N ASP A 292 11.93 4.49 27.34
CA ASP A 292 11.64 3.36 28.24
C ASP A 292 12.60 2.18 27.97
N PRO A 293 13.49 1.82 28.92
CA PRO A 293 14.45 0.73 28.74
C PRO A 293 13.80 -0.66 28.61
N LYS A 294 12.55 -0.84 29.03
CA LYS A 294 11.81 -2.11 28.94
C LYS A 294 10.98 -2.22 27.66
N ALA A 295 10.71 -1.11 27.00
CA ALA A 295 9.96 -1.08 25.75
C ALA A 295 10.83 -1.63 24.61
N PHE A 296 10.21 -2.41 23.72
CA PHE A 296 10.86 -2.80 22.47
C PHE A 296 11.17 -1.53 21.65
N PRO A 297 12.35 -1.40 20.99
CA PRO A 297 13.43 -2.38 20.88
C PRO A 297 14.58 -2.25 21.91
N ASN A 298 14.47 -1.40 22.93
CA ASN A 298 15.56 -1.08 23.87
C ASN A 298 16.28 -2.30 24.50
N PRO A 299 15.59 -3.36 24.96
CA PRO A 299 16.27 -4.55 25.49
C PRO A 299 17.17 -5.27 24.49
N LEU A 300 16.86 -5.21 23.19
CA LEU A 300 17.70 -5.82 22.14
C LEU A 300 19.00 -5.05 21.97
N TYR A 301 18.94 -3.72 22.04
CA TYR A 301 20.11 -2.87 21.98
C TYR A 301 20.99 -3.04 23.21
N ALA A 302 20.39 -3.09 24.40
CA ALA A 302 21.10 -3.37 25.65
C ALA A 302 21.86 -4.71 25.58
N ARG A 303 21.19 -5.76 25.07
CA ARG A 303 21.81 -7.08 24.85
C ARG A 303 22.94 -7.03 23.81
N TYR A 304 22.75 -6.34 22.69
CA TYR A 304 23.76 -6.21 21.64
C TYR A 304 25.04 -5.54 22.16
N PHE A 305 24.90 -4.47 22.95
CA PHE A 305 26.03 -3.75 23.53
C PHE A 305 26.58 -4.38 24.83
N GLY A 306 25.90 -5.39 25.37
CA GLY A 306 26.27 -6.04 26.63
C GLY A 306 26.22 -5.07 27.82
N VAL A 307 25.11 -4.35 27.96
CA VAL A 307 24.86 -3.35 29.02
C VAL A 307 23.51 -3.61 29.70
N LYS A 308 23.28 -3.06 30.89
CA LYS A 308 22.05 -3.31 31.67
C LYS A 308 20.84 -2.63 31.07
N SER A 309 21.00 -1.38 30.63
CA SER A 309 19.94 -0.64 29.95
C SER A 309 20.50 0.18 28.79
N PHE A 310 19.64 0.42 27.81
CA PHE A 310 19.92 1.25 26.65
C PHE A 310 18.72 2.16 26.43
N VAL A 311 18.93 3.47 26.47
CA VAL A 311 17.87 4.47 26.26
C VAL A 311 18.32 5.57 25.33
N VAL A 312 17.35 6.19 24.67
CA VAL A 312 17.56 7.37 23.84
C VAL A 312 17.09 8.60 24.60
N LYS A 313 17.93 9.64 24.63
CA LYS A 313 17.61 10.97 25.17
C LYS A 313 17.75 12.02 24.07
N GLU A 314 17.01 13.12 24.21
CA GLU A 314 17.14 14.29 23.33
C GLU A 314 18.53 14.94 23.42
#